data_AF-Q9UAB2-F1
#
_entry.id   AF-Q9UAB2-F1
#
_cell.length_a   1.000
_cell.length_b   1.000
_cell.length_c   1.000
_cell.angle_alpha   90.00
_cell.angle_beta   90.00
_cell.angle_gamma   90.00
#
_symmetry.space_group_name_H-M   'P 1'
#
loop_
_entity.id
_entity.type
_entity.pdbx_description
1 polymer ?
#
loop_
_entity_poly.entity_id
_entity_poly.type
_entity_poly.pdbx_seq_one_letter_code
_entity_poly.pdbx_strand_id
1 'polypeptide(L)' 'VLIIAVLFLAASELVTADYTRDEWQYRAASLRDAMRNFRDTRCSPGGEVCTRHSPCCTGFLCNHIGGMCHH' A
#
# COMPACT_ATOMS: atom_id res chain seq x y z
N VAL A 1 13.03 -31.36 33.94
CA VAL A 1 11.92 -31.53 32.96
C VAL A 1 11.05 -30.28 32.86
N LEU A 2 10.50 -29.76 33.96
CA LEU A 2 9.63 -28.56 33.93
C LEU A 2 10.29 -27.33 33.29
N ILE A 3 11.54 -27.05 33.63
CA ILE A 3 12.31 -25.92 33.05
C ILE A 3 12.36 -26.03 31.53
N ILE A 4 12.63 -27.22 31.01
CA ILE A 4 12.71 -27.48 29.58
C ILE A 4 11.35 -27.20 28.92
N ALA A 5 10.25 -27.68 29.51
CA ALA A 5 8.91 -27.42 29.00
C ALA A 5 8.55 -25.92 28.98
N VAL A 6 8.91 -25.17 30.03
CA VAL A 6 8.69 -23.72 30.09
C VAL A 6 9.48 -22.98 29.01
N LEU A 7 10.74 -23.38 28.76
CA LEU A 7 11.56 -22.80 27.69
C LEU A 7 10.96 -23.07 26.31
N PHE A 8 10.47 -24.28 26.06
CA PHE A 8 9.79 -24.63 24.80
C PHE A 8 8.51 -23.83 24.58
N LEU A 9 7.70 -23.65 25.64
CA LEU A 9 6.49 -22.81 25.58
C LEU A 9 6.85 -21.36 25.23
N ALA A 10 7.79 -20.76 25.96
CA ALA A 10 8.21 -19.38 25.71
C ALA A 10 8.77 -19.18 24.29
N ALA A 11 9.55 -20.14 23.78
CA ALA A 11 10.05 -20.10 22.41
C ALA A 11 8.92 -20.21 21.37
N SER A 12 7.92 -21.07 21.61
CA SER A 12 6.78 -21.26 20.70
C SER A 12 5.90 -20.01 20.63
N GLU A 13 5.65 -19.37 21.78
CA GLU A 13 4.90 -18.11 21.85
C GLU A 13 5.68 -16.97 21.16
N LEU A 14 7.00 -16.89 21.37
CA LEU A 14 7.84 -15.88 20.73
C LEU A 14 7.84 -16.01 19.20
N VAL A 15 8.03 -17.23 18.67
CA VAL A 15 7.99 -17.50 17.23
C VAL A 15 6.61 -17.17 16.63
N THR A 16 5.53 -17.47 17.36
CA THR A 16 4.16 -17.15 16.92
C THR A 16 3.93 -15.64 16.88
N ALA A 17 4.41 -14.90 17.88
CA ALA A 17 4.33 -13.44 17.91
C ALA A 17 5.13 -12.79 16.77
N ASP A 18 6.32 -13.30 16.45
CA ASP A 18 7.12 -12.80 15.33
C ASP A 18 6.48 -13.11 13.97
N TYR A 19 6.08 -14.36 13.73
CA TYR A 19 5.42 -14.75 12.47
C TYR A 19 4.15 -13.95 12.22
N THR A 20 3.31 -13.81 13.25
CA THR A 20 2.08 -13.03 13.13
C THR A 20 2.39 -11.56 12.88
N ARG A 21 3.35 -10.96 13.57
CA ARG A 21 3.76 -9.57 13.35
C ARG A 21 4.24 -9.34 11.91
N ASP A 22 5.08 -10.22 11.39
CA ASP A 22 5.60 -10.11 10.02
C ASP A 22 4.47 -10.30 8.99
N GLU A 23 3.56 -11.26 9.21
CA GLU A 23 2.39 -11.45 8.36
C GLU A 23 1.46 -10.23 8.37
N TRP A 24 1.23 -9.62 9.54
CA TRP A 24 0.45 -8.38 9.65
C TRP A 24 1.12 -7.22 8.95
N GLN A 25 2.45 -7.08 9.06
CA GLN A 25 3.21 -6.04 8.35
C GLN A 25 3.15 -6.23 6.84
N TYR A 26 3.31 -7.46 6.35
CA TYR A 26 3.19 -7.79 4.93
C TYR A 26 1.79 -7.47 4.40
N ARG A 27 0.74 -7.88 5.13
CA ARG A 27 -0.66 -7.56 4.77
C ARG A 27 -0.91 -6.06 4.78
N ALA A 28 -0.42 -5.33 5.78
CA ALA A 28 -0.56 -3.89 5.87
C ALA A 28 0.17 -3.15 4.74
N ALA A 29 1.37 -3.61 4.37
CA ALA A 29 2.11 -3.10 3.23
C ALA A 29 1.36 -3.37 1.92
N SER A 30 0.92 -4.61 1.70
CA SER A 30 0.13 -5.01 0.52
C SER A 30 -1.17 -4.20 0.40
N LEU A 31 -1.89 -3.96 1.51
CA LEU A 31 -3.08 -3.11 1.53
C LEU A 31 -2.75 -1.65 1.19
N ARG A 32 -1.65 -1.11 1.71
CA ARG A 32 -1.19 0.25 1.37
C ARG A 32 -0.82 0.37 -0.11
N ASP A 33 -0.17 -0.64 -0.68
CA ASP A 33 0.19 -0.66 -2.09
C ASP A 33 -1.05 -0.83 -2.97
N ALA A 34 -2.01 -1.68 -2.59
CA ALA A 34 -3.30 -1.80 -3.27
C ALA A 34 -4.09 -0.47 -3.24
N MET A 35 -4.09 0.23 -2.10
CA MET A 35 -4.71 1.56 -1.98
C MET A 35 -4.00 2.60 -2.83
N ARG A 36 -2.66 2.57 -2.91
CA ARG A 36 -1.88 3.46 -3.78
C ARG A 36 -2.18 3.19 -5.25
N ASN A 37 -2.18 1.92 -5.65
CA ASN A 37 -2.53 1.50 -7.01
C ASN A 37 -3.96 1.90 -7.36
N PHE A 38 -4.92 1.75 -6.44
CA PHE A 38 -6.28 2.22 -6.66
C PHE A 38 -6.34 3.76 -6.82
N ARG A 39 -5.52 4.49 -6.06
CA ARG A 39 -5.42 5.94 -6.19
C ARG A 39 -4.77 6.35 -7.51
N ASP A 40 -3.84 5.56 -8.02
CA ASP A 40 -3.19 5.75 -9.32
C ASP A 40 -4.12 5.34 -10.47
N THR A 41 -5.01 4.35 -10.29
CA THR A 41 -6.07 4.07 -11.28
C THR A 41 -7.11 5.20 -11.40
N ARG A 42 -7.08 6.19 -10.51
CA ARG A 42 -7.88 7.42 -10.60
C ARG A 42 -7.06 8.62 -11.06
N CYS A 43 -6.04 8.40 -11.88
CA CYS A 43 -5.37 9.49 -12.56
C CYS A 43 -5.63 9.43 -14.07
N SER A 44 -5.74 10.62 -14.67
CA SER A 44 -5.89 10.76 -16.12
C SER A 44 -4.49 10.74 -16.77
N PRO A 45 -4.21 9.83 -17.73
CA PRO A 45 -2.97 9.82 -18.49
C PRO A 45 -2.84 11.05 -19.39
N GLY A 46 -1.67 11.25 -20.00
CA GLY A 46 -1.45 12.33 -20.96
C GLY A 46 -2.45 12.31 -22.12
N GLY A 47 -3.04 13.47 -22.43
CA GLY A 47 -4.09 13.64 -23.43
C GLY A 47 -5.52 13.42 -22.90
N GLU A 48 -5.70 12.87 -21.70
CA GLU A 48 -7.03 12.74 -21.10
C GLU A 48 -7.46 13.99 -20.32
N VAL A 49 -8.77 14.10 -20.11
CA VAL A 49 -9.36 15.18 -19.33
C VAL A 49 -9.06 14.98 -17.84
N CYS A 50 -8.46 15.99 -17.21
CA CYS A 50 -8.32 16.09 -15.77
C CYS A 50 -9.54 16.79 -15.14
N THR A 51 -10.01 16.21 -14.04
CA THR A 51 -11.06 16.79 -13.20
C THR A 51 -10.59 16.84 -11.75
N ARG A 52 -11.34 17.51 -10.86
CA ARG A 52 -11.05 17.45 -9.42
C ARG A 52 -11.06 16.02 -8.85
N HIS A 53 -11.78 15.10 -9.49
CA HIS A 53 -11.90 13.70 -9.07
C HIS A 53 -10.92 12.76 -9.79
N SER A 54 -10.36 13.19 -10.93
CA SER A 54 -9.35 12.46 -11.70
C SER A 54 -8.21 13.43 -12.04
N PRO A 55 -7.27 13.67 -11.11
CA PRO A 55 -6.10 14.49 -11.40
C PRO A 55 -5.20 13.81 -12.44
N CYS A 56 -4.29 14.56 -13.04
CA CYS A 56 -3.30 13.95 -13.92
C CYS A 56 -2.37 13.00 -13.17
N CYS A 57 -1.91 11.95 -13.86
CA CYS A 57 -0.91 11.04 -13.30
C CYS A 57 0.40 11.76 -13.01
N THR A 58 1.22 11.19 -12.13
CA THR A 58 2.57 11.70 -11.83
C THR A 58 3.35 11.91 -13.14
N GLY A 59 3.84 13.13 -13.37
CA GLY A 59 4.54 13.52 -14.61
C GLY A 59 3.71 14.36 -15.59
N PHE A 60 2.43 14.58 -15.31
CA PHE A 60 1.56 15.41 -16.15
C PHE A 60 0.92 16.57 -15.36
N LEU A 61 0.73 17.71 -16.04
CA LEU A 61 0.07 18.92 -15.55
C LEU A 61 -1.33 19.05 -16.17
N CYS A 62 -2.29 19.51 -15.37
CA CYS A 62 -3.65 19.77 -15.85
C CYS A 62 -3.72 21.17 -16.49
N ASN A 63 -3.96 21.25 -17.80
CA ASN A 63 -4.10 22.53 -18.49
C ASN A 63 -5.44 23.20 -18.12
N HIS A 64 -5.40 24.45 -17.65
CA HIS A 64 -6.60 25.21 -17.28
C HIS A 64 -7.54 25.53 -18.46
N ILE A 65 -7.03 25.55 -19.70
CA ILE A 65 -7.77 26.04 -20.87
C ILE A 65 -8.58 24.93 -21.57
N GLY A 66 -8.28 23.65 -21.30
CA GLY A 66 -9.02 22.51 -21.85
C GLY A 66 -9.28 21.40 -20.85
N GLY A 67 -8.77 21.53 -19.63
CA GLY A 67 -8.82 20.49 -18.62
C GLY A 67 -8.15 19.21 -19.10
N MET A 68 -7.03 19.27 -19.83
CA MET A 68 -6.32 18.07 -20.33
C MET A 68 -4.95 17.91 -19.68
N CYS A 69 -4.54 16.66 -19.48
CA CYS A 69 -3.23 16.31 -18.98
C CYS A 69 -2.17 16.43 -20.07
N HIS A 70 -1.10 17.18 -19.81
CA HIS A 70 0.04 17.34 -20.70
C HIS A 70 1.34 17.23 -19.90
N HIS A 71 2.45 16.98 -20.58
CA HIS A 71 3.75 16.80 -19.95
C HIS A 71 4.36 18.13 -19.48
#